data_AF-A0A9D5X6L8-F1
#
_entry.id   AF-A0A9D5X6L8-F1
#
_cell.length_a   1.000
_cell.length_b   1.000
_cell.length_c   1.000
_cell.angle_alpha   90.00
_cell.angle_beta   90.00
_cell.angle_gamma   90.00
#
_symmetry.space_group_name_H-M   'P 1'
#
loop_
_entity.id
_entity.type
_entity.pdbx_description
1 polymer ?
#
loop_
_entity_poly.entity_id
_entity_poly.type
_entity_poly.pdbx_seq_one_letter_code
_entity_poly.pdbx_strand_id
1 'polypeptide(L)'
;MIEPRLSAEMVVQSLLRKTNQNGGFGMVLQKGDRISGAILIICLEKGKDPRLLEKMPSLDGPSTWQVIWPQPVEKQQNLDDYLKRRSSF
;
A
#
# COMPACT_ATOMS: atom_id res chain seq x y z
N MET A 1 19.81 10.07 -16.78
CA MET A 1 20.13 10.26 -15.33
C MET A 1 19.08 9.49 -14.55
N ILE A 2 19.47 8.56 -13.68
CA ILE A 2 18.49 7.80 -12.87
C ILE A 2 17.98 8.75 -11.78
N GLU A 3 16.66 8.96 -11.71
CA GLU A 3 16.04 9.75 -10.67
C GLU A 3 16.20 9.05 -9.30
N PRO A 4 16.68 9.73 -8.24
CA PRO A 4 16.80 9.13 -6.93
C PRO A 4 15.43 8.68 -6.41
N ARG A 5 15.29 7.39 -6.08
CA ARG A 5 14.07 6.86 -5.46
C ARG A 5 14.18 6.88 -3.94
N LEU A 6 13.10 7.27 -3.27
CA LEU A 6 12.97 7.13 -1.82
C LEU A 6 12.97 5.64 -1.43
N SER A 7 13.51 5.33 -0.25
CA SER A 7 13.38 3.99 0.34
C SER A 7 11.93 3.70 0.70
N ALA A 8 11.55 2.42 0.72
CA ALA A 8 10.20 2.01 1.11
C ALA A 8 9.82 2.53 2.50
N GLU A 9 10.75 2.46 3.46
CA GLU A 9 10.56 3.01 4.81
C GLU A 9 10.30 4.52 4.80
N MET A 10 11.05 5.30 4.03
CA MET A 10 10.88 6.75 3.97
C MET A 10 9.53 7.13 3.34
N VAL A 11 9.07 6.38 2.34
CA VAL A 11 7.73 6.54 1.76
C VAL A 11 6.66 6.28 2.81
N VAL A 12 6.74 5.15 3.53
CA VAL A 12 5.76 4.78 4.57
C VAL A 12 5.72 5.82 5.70
N GLN A 13 6.86 6.26 6.22
CA GLN A 13 6.91 7.29 7.28
C GLN A 13 6.34 8.63 6.81
N SER A 14 6.61 9.02 5.56
CA SER A 14 6.06 10.24 4.98
C SER A 14 4.54 10.17 4.82
N LEU A 15 4.00 9.01 4.43
CA LEU A 15 2.56 8.79 4.34
C LEU A 15 1.90 8.85 5.71
N LEU A 16 2.44 8.18 6.72
CA LEU A 16 1.90 8.23 8.09
C LEU A 16 1.87 9.66 8.62
N ARG A 17 2.95 10.42 8.45
CA ARG A 17 3.00 11.84 8.81
C ARG A 17 1.96 12.66 8.07
N LYS A 18 1.84 12.48 6.75
CA LYS A 18 0.85 13.20 5.94
C LYS A 18 -0.58 12.87 6.38
N THR A 19 -0.88 11.59 6.61
CA THR A 19 -2.19 11.15 7.13
C THR A 19 -2.50 11.83 8.45
N ASN A 20 -1.55 11.84 9.39
CA ASN A 20 -1.71 12.46 10.71
C ASN A 20 -1.93 13.99 10.60
N GLN A 21 -1.16 14.66 9.74
CA GLN A 21 -1.34 16.09 9.44
C GLN A 21 -2.71 16.44 8.85
N ASN A 22 -3.36 15.49 8.17
CA ASN A 22 -4.72 15.64 7.64
C ASN A 22 -5.80 15.18 8.63
N GLY A 23 -5.47 14.98 9.91
CA GLY A 23 -6.40 14.54 10.96
C GLY A 23 -6.78 13.06 10.90
N GLY A 24 -6.13 12.29 10.03
CA GLY A 24 -6.32 10.84 9.92
C GLY A 24 -5.42 10.06 10.87
N PHE A 25 -5.65 8.75 10.90
CA PHE A 25 -4.80 7.80 11.63
C PHE A 25 -4.28 6.73 10.69
N GLY A 26 -3.02 6.33 10.89
CA GLY A 26 -2.40 5.24 10.15
C GLY A 26 -1.37 4.52 11.03
N MET A 27 -1.19 3.23 10.76
CA MET A 27 -0.21 2.40 11.44
C MET A 27 0.41 1.39 10.47
N VAL A 28 1.60 0.88 10.81
CA VAL A 28 2.25 -0.19 10.07
C VAL A 28 1.79 -1.53 10.63
N LEU A 29 1.07 -2.32 9.83
CA LEU A 29 0.60 -3.65 10.22
C LEU A 29 1.68 -4.74 10.05
N GLN A 30 2.52 -4.59 9.03
CA GLN A 30 3.62 -5.51 8.74
C GLN A 30 4.80 -4.75 8.12
N LYS A 31 6.02 -5.19 8.45
CA LYS A 31 7.27 -4.66 7.86
C LYS A 31 7.85 -5.67 6.88
N GLY A 32 8.28 -5.17 5.72
CA GLY A 32 9.07 -5.91 4.73
C GLY A 32 10.47 -5.28 4.54
N ASP A 33 11.05 -5.43 3.36
CA ASP A 33 12.34 -4.83 3.03
C ASP A 33 12.31 -3.29 3.10
N ARG A 34 13.30 -2.70 3.78
CA ARG A 34 13.32 -1.26 4.10
C ARG A 34 13.61 -0.36 2.88
N ILE A 35 14.29 -0.88 1.85
CA ILE A 35 14.83 -0.08 0.74
C ILE A 35 13.98 -0.24 -0.52
N SER A 36 13.62 -1.46 -0.89
CA SER A 36 12.91 -1.82 -2.13
C SER A 36 11.65 -2.64 -1.91
N GLY A 37 11.21 -2.85 -0.67
CA GLY A 37 9.97 -3.57 -0.37
C GLY A 37 8.75 -2.97 -1.06
N ALA A 38 7.81 -3.85 -1.45
CA ALA A 38 6.49 -3.44 -1.94
C ALA A 38 5.73 -2.71 -0.82
N ILE A 39 4.90 -1.73 -1.21
CA ILE A 39 4.09 -0.95 -0.26
C ILE A 39 2.62 -1.16 -0.57
N LEU A 40 1.92 -1.72 0.42
CA LEU A 40 0.48 -1.86 0.42
C LEU A 40 -0.14 -0.90 1.44
N ILE A 41 -1.26 -0.29 1.08
CA ILE A 41 -2.05 0.58 1.96
C ILE A 41 -3.48 0.08 2.00
N ILE A 42 -3.96 -0.22 3.22
CA ILE A 42 -5.38 -0.47 3.46
C ILE A 42 -6.00 0.88 3.88
N CYS A 43 -6.93 1.37 3.07
CA CYS A 43 -7.75 2.53 3.38
C CYS A 43 -9.10 2.05 3.91
N LEU A 44 -9.50 2.55 5.08
CA LEU A 44 -10.79 2.27 5.70
C LEU A 44 -11.54 3.58 5.90
N GLU A 45 -12.84 3.58 5.62
CA GLU A 45 -13.72 4.68 5.99
C GLU A 45 -14.62 4.22 7.15
N LYS A 46 -14.42 4.82 8.33
CA LYS A 46 -15.14 4.42 9.56
C LYS A 46 -15.06 2.91 9.86
N GLY A 47 -13.93 2.29 9.53
CA GLY A 47 -13.70 0.84 9.71
C GLY A 47 -14.40 -0.06 8.69
N LYS A 48 -14.96 0.51 7.62
CA LYS A 48 -15.69 -0.22 6.56
C LYS A 48 -15.06 0.01 5.20
N ASP A 49 -15.55 -0.75 4.23
CA ASP A 49 -15.25 -0.64 2.79
C ASP A 49 -13.74 -0.56 2.50
N PRO A 50 -12.98 -1.62 2.86
CA PRO A 50 -11.54 -1.62 2.67
C PRO A 50 -11.20 -1.43 1.19
N ARG A 51 -10.32 -0.46 0.93
CA ARG A 51 -9.64 -0.29 -0.36
C ARG A 51 -8.17 -0.59 -0.18
N LEU A 52 -7.65 -1.50 -0.98
CA LEU A 52 -6.24 -1.85 -0.96
C LEU A 52 -5.56 -1.18 -2.14
N LEU A 53 -4.56 -0.35 -1.83
CA LEU A 53 -3.70 0.31 -2.80
C LEU A 53 -2.32 -0.34 -2.78
N GLU A 54 -1.73 -0.52 -3.96
CA GLU A 54 -0.35 -0.98 -4.10
C GLU A 54 0.46 0.00 -4.93
N LYS A 55 1.69 0.28 -4.49
CA LYS A 55 2.64 1.08 -5.26
C LYS A 55 3.30 0.22 -6.33
N MET A 56 2.88 0.37 -7.57
CA MET A 56 3.39 -0.38 -8.71
C MET A 56 4.43 0.43 -9.50
N PRO A 57 5.50 -0.21 -10.01
CA PRO A 57 6.35 0.41 -11.02
C PRO A 57 5.53 0.70 -12.29
N SER A 58 5.87 1.79 -12.97
CA SER A 58 5.33 2.14 -14.29
C SER A 58 6.41 1.92 -15.34
N LEU A 59 6.01 1.57 -16.57
CA LEU A 59 6.93 1.35 -17.69
C LEU A 59 7.57 2.66 -18.16
N ASP A 60 6.78 3.72 -18.25
CA ASP A 60 7.18 4.98 -18.89
C ASP A 60 7.24 6.16 -17.92
N GLY A 61 7.26 5.93 -16.60
CA GLY A 61 7.17 7.02 -15.64
C GLY A 61 7.32 6.67 -14.17
N PRO A 62 7.00 7.61 -13.27
CA PRO A 62 7.07 7.37 -11.83
C PRO A 62 6.08 6.28 -11.42
N SER A 63 6.39 5.60 -10.31
CA SER A 63 5.48 4.60 -9.75
C SER A 63 4.11 5.19 -9.47
N THR A 64 3.07 4.41 -9.72
CA THR A 64 1.67 4.79 -9.49
C THR A 64 1.06 3.95 -8.37
N TRP A 65 0.01 4.48 -7.76
CA TRP A 65 -0.82 3.73 -6.81
C TRP A 65 -1.96 3.08 -7.58
N GLN A 66 -2.07 1.75 -7.50
CA GLN A 66 -3.14 0.99 -8.14
C GLN A 66 -4.10 0.44 -7.09
N VAL A 67 -5.40 0.54 -7.35
CA VAL A 67 -6.43 -0.12 -6.55
C VAL A 67 -6.44 -1.60 -6.90
N ILE A 68 -6.12 -2.45 -5.93
CA ILE A 68 -6.07 -3.91 -6.08
C ILE A 68 -7.20 -4.62 -5.31
N TRP A 69 -7.99 -3.87 -4.54
CA TRP A 69 -9.20 -4.33 -3.85
C TRP A 69 -10.24 -3.19 -3.76
N PRO A 70 -11.56 -3.44 -3.94
CA PRO A 70 -12.23 -4.75 -4.04
C PRO A 70 -12.00 -5.48 -5.37
N GLN A 71 -11.98 -6.82 -5.29
CA GLN A 71 -12.02 -7.65 -6.49
C GLN A 71 -13.47 -7.76 -7.02
N PRO A 72 -13.67 -8.07 -8.31
CA PRO A 72 -15.00 -8.36 -8.86
C PRO A 72 -15.71 -9.47 -8.06
N VAL A 73 -17.04 -9.39 -7.95
CA VAL A 73 -17.91 -10.30 -7.16
C VAL A 73 -17.66 -11.78 -7.47
N GLU A 74 -17.19 -12.10 -8.67
CA GLU A 74 -16.83 -13.44 -9.13
C GLU A 74 -15.65 -14.08 -8.37
N LYS A 75 -14.81 -13.27 -7.70
CA LYS A 75 -13.72 -13.76 -6.85
C LYS A 75 -14.13 -13.69 -5.38
N GLN A 76 -14.66 -14.79 -4.85
CA GLN A 76 -14.92 -14.98 -3.42
C GLN A 76 -13.62 -15.20 -2.62
N GLN A 77 -12.70 -14.24 -2.67
CA GLN A 77 -11.52 -14.24 -1.80
C GLN A 77 -11.80 -13.36 -0.57
N ASN A 78 -11.27 -13.71 0.60
CA ASN A 78 -11.24 -12.80 1.75
C ASN A 78 -9.98 -11.93 1.65
N LEU A 79 -10.09 -10.64 2.01
CA LEU A 79 -8.97 -9.69 2.08
C LEU A 79 -7.82 -10.23 2.95
N ASP A 80 -8.11 -10.88 4.07
CA ASP A 80 -7.09 -11.42 4.97
C ASP A 80 -6.24 -12.50 4.29
N ASP A 81 -6.87 -13.39 3.52
CA ASP A 81 -6.16 -14.44 2.78
C ASP A 81 -5.34 -13.85 1.64
N TYR A 82 -5.84 -12.79 0.98
CA TYR A 82 -5.08 -12.05 -0.01
C TYR A 82 -3.82 -11.41 0.60
N LEU A 83 -3.97 -10.72 1.74
CA LEU A 83 -2.87 -10.07 2.44
C LEU A 83 -1.82 -11.08 2.91
N LYS A 84 -2.24 -12.20 3.51
CA LYS A 84 -1.33 -13.29 3.90
C LYS A 84 -0.51 -13.75 2.71
N ARG A 85 -1.14 -14.08 1.59
CA ARG A 85 -0.44 -14.50 0.37
C ARG A 85 0.54 -13.44 -0.12
N ARG A 86 0.12 -12.17 -0.20
CA ARG A 86 0.99 -11.08 -0.69
C ARG A 86 2.18 -10.82 0.22
N SER A 87 2.00 -11.04 1.52
CA SER A 87 3.02 -10.84 2.55
C SER A 87 4.05 -11.97 2.67
N SER A 88 3.80 -13.11 2.03
CA SER A 88 4.66 -14.30 2.06
C SER A 88 5.69 -14.37 0.91
N PHE A 89 5.69 -13.41 -0.01
CA PHE A 89 6.61 -13.35 -1.15
C PHE A 89 7.62 -12.21 -1.01
#